data_AF-A0AA47AB39-F1
#
_entry.id   AF-A0AA47AB39-F1
#
_cell.length_a   1.000
_cell.length_b   1.000
_cell.length_c   1.000
_cell.angle_alpha   90.00
_cell.angle_beta   90.00
_cell.angle_gamma   90.00
#
_symmetry.space_group_name_H-M   'P 1'
#
loop_
_entity.id
_entity.type
_entity.pdbx_description
1 polymer ?
#
loop_
_entity_poly.entity_id
_entity_poly.type
_entity_poly.pdbx_seq_one_letter_code
_entity_poly.pdbx_strand_id
1 'polypeptide(L)'
;MVKKFVLMGVACACVGSYTVAGAQGTFDVKPDPAKPVVAEQAAPIVSMPNSIHEFSTIDEAAKYMNIMPHLPKVLPVGYNIESVSTINKDVLQVVYVYQVGEDATRNQAAGKRIIYRVANTTGDISGDHKDYRVTATEKVNGTKVTFKGGNKMVYLAGWTKDGQTHAMYFERPVTRDMAKAIIANTVAPTTHTK
;
A
#
# COMPACT_ATOMS: atom_id res chain seq x y z
N MET A 1 36.49 24.52 -34.98
CA MET A 1 37.52 24.12 -33.99
C MET A 1 36.88 23.03 -33.11
N VAL A 2 37.29 21.74 -33.04
CA VAL A 2 38.64 21.12 -33.02
C VAL A 2 39.41 21.62 -31.79
N LYS A 3 39.94 20.89 -30.79
CA LYS A 3 40.43 19.49 -30.50
C LYS A 3 40.21 19.23 -28.97
N LYS A 4 40.30 18.05 -28.33
CA LYS A 4 40.22 16.60 -28.69
C LYS A 4 40.09 15.77 -27.37
N PHE A 5 39.35 14.66 -27.39
CA PHE A 5 39.59 13.33 -26.74
C PHE A 5 40.39 13.21 -25.42
N VAL A 6 39.86 12.40 -24.49
CA VAL A 6 40.58 11.22 -23.94
C VAL A 6 39.62 10.02 -23.90
N LEU A 7 39.97 8.94 -24.60
CA LEU A 7 39.47 7.58 -24.33
C LEU A 7 40.53 6.84 -23.53
N MET A 8 40.13 6.03 -22.55
CA MET A 8 41.02 5.09 -21.88
C MET A 8 40.48 3.68 -22.09
N GLY A 9 41.21 2.87 -22.85
CA GLY A 9 40.81 1.50 -23.17
C GLY A 9 41.30 0.51 -22.13
N VAL A 10 40.54 -0.57 -21.93
CA VAL A 10 41.00 -1.79 -21.26
C VAL A 10 40.79 -2.94 -22.24
N ALA A 11 41.89 -3.49 -22.73
CA ALA A 11 41.91 -4.73 -23.49
C ALA A 11 42.39 -5.85 -22.59
N CYS A 12 41.66 -6.95 -22.53
CA CYS A 12 42.16 -8.20 -21.97
C CYS A 12 41.58 -9.36 -22.79
N ALA A 13 42.44 -10.01 -23.57
CA ALA A 13 42.14 -11.23 -24.29
C ALA A 13 43.37 -12.14 -24.22
N CYS A 14 43.26 -13.23 -23.46
CA CYS A 14 43.98 -14.49 -23.69
C CYS A 14 43.09 -15.63 -23.16
N VAL A 15 42.54 -16.44 -24.07
CA VAL A 15 42.96 -17.82 -24.41
C VAL A 15 42.87 -18.80 -23.23
N GLY A 16 42.05 -19.86 -23.38
CA GLY A 16 41.91 -20.90 -22.35
C GLY A 16 40.79 -21.93 -22.62
N SER A 17 40.58 -22.31 -23.88
CA SER A 17 39.62 -23.37 -24.22
C SER A 17 40.17 -24.74 -23.85
N TYR A 18 39.67 -25.33 -22.76
CA TYR A 18 39.98 -26.71 -22.39
C TYR A 18 39.02 -27.69 -23.07
N THR A 19 39.59 -28.47 -23.97
CA THR A 19 38.95 -29.58 -24.66
C THR A 19 38.65 -30.72 -23.69
N VAL A 20 37.48 -31.35 -23.84
CA VAL A 20 37.22 -32.67 -23.26
C VAL A 20 38.12 -33.68 -23.96
N ALA A 21 39.00 -34.33 -23.22
CA ALA A 21 39.74 -35.51 -23.65
C ALA A 21 39.31 -36.69 -22.75
N GLY A 22 38.72 -37.71 -23.36
CA GLY A 22 38.26 -38.88 -22.63
C GLY A 22 39.40 -39.88 -22.36
N ALA A 23 39.20 -40.69 -21.32
CA ALA A 23 39.85 -41.99 -21.18
C ALA A 23 38.76 -43.02 -20.85
N GLN A 24 38.32 -43.76 -21.88
CA GLN A 24 37.59 -45.01 -21.64
C GLN A 24 38.61 -46.07 -21.22
N GLY A 25 38.28 -46.82 -20.18
CA GLY A 25 39.14 -47.87 -19.61
C GLY A 25 38.30 -48.83 -18.79
N THR A 26 37.36 -49.49 -19.45
CA THR A 26 36.66 -50.75 -19.12
C THR A 26 36.79 -51.29 -17.68
N PHE A 27 35.66 -51.60 -17.02
CA PHE A 27 35.36 -52.94 -16.49
C PHE A 27 33.88 -53.01 -16.07
N ASP A 28 33.15 -54.03 -16.53
CA ASP A 28 31.74 -54.27 -16.21
C ASP A 28 31.52 -54.59 -14.72
N VAL A 29 30.62 -53.86 -14.07
CA VAL A 29 30.01 -54.26 -12.80
C VAL A 29 28.50 -54.05 -12.85
N LYS A 30 27.78 -55.11 -12.48
CA LYS A 30 26.33 -55.33 -12.57
C LYS A 30 25.52 -54.37 -11.67
N PRO A 31 24.29 -53.97 -12.04
CA PRO A 31 23.45 -53.13 -11.18
C PRO A 31 22.98 -53.89 -9.92
N ASP A 32 23.12 -53.23 -8.76
CA ASP A 32 22.62 -53.67 -7.46
C ASP A 32 21.17 -53.16 -7.26
N PRO A 33 20.23 -53.92 -6.66
CA PRO A 33 18.82 -53.55 -6.65
C PRO A 33 18.48 -52.48 -5.61
N ALA A 34 17.48 -51.67 -5.92
CA ALA A 34 17.13 -50.47 -5.16
C ALA A 34 16.72 -50.76 -3.70
N LYS A 35 17.22 -49.95 -2.76
CA LYS A 35 16.61 -49.75 -1.44
C LYS A 35 15.39 -48.82 -1.56
N PRO A 36 14.28 -49.10 -0.86
CA PRO A 36 13.10 -48.24 -0.90
C PRO A 36 13.36 -46.91 -0.19
N VAL A 37 12.98 -45.81 -0.83
CA VAL A 37 12.98 -44.48 -0.20
C VAL A 37 11.76 -44.40 0.72
N VAL A 38 12.00 -44.13 2.01
CA VAL A 38 10.92 -43.83 2.95
C VAL A 38 10.33 -42.48 2.57
N ALA A 39 9.04 -42.44 2.25
CA ALA A 39 8.35 -41.19 1.92
C ALA A 39 8.20 -40.32 3.16
N GLU A 40 8.88 -39.17 3.18
CA GLU A 40 8.64 -38.14 4.20
C GLU A 40 7.25 -37.52 3.96
N GLN A 41 6.33 -37.79 4.88
CA GLN A 41 4.96 -37.30 4.78
C GLN A 41 4.92 -35.81 5.13
N ALA A 42 4.84 -34.97 4.10
CA ALA A 42 4.77 -33.52 4.26
C ALA A 42 3.60 -33.13 5.18
N ALA A 43 3.92 -32.50 6.31
CA ALA A 43 2.93 -31.97 7.23
C ALA A 43 2.10 -30.86 6.55
N PRO A 44 0.80 -30.73 6.85
CA PRO A 44 -0.03 -29.69 6.26
C PRO A 44 0.48 -28.32 6.68
N ILE A 45 0.90 -27.53 5.70
CA ILE A 45 1.24 -26.12 5.87
C ILE A 45 0.02 -25.35 6.41
N VAL A 46 0.06 -25.01 7.70
CA VAL A 46 -0.94 -24.15 8.32
C VAL A 46 -0.81 -22.75 7.71
N SER A 47 -1.67 -22.45 6.74
CA SER A 47 -1.82 -21.09 6.23
C SER A 47 -2.24 -20.19 7.39
N MET A 48 -1.37 -19.25 7.77
CA MET A 48 -1.75 -18.22 8.73
C MET A 48 -2.94 -17.45 8.15
N PRO A 49 -3.98 -17.14 8.94
CA PRO A 49 -5.13 -16.40 8.43
C PRO A 49 -4.67 -15.06 7.85
N ASN A 50 -5.05 -14.78 6.60
CA ASN A 50 -4.68 -13.52 5.96
C ASN A 50 -5.34 -12.35 6.72
N SER A 51 -4.51 -11.44 7.24
CA SER A 51 -4.97 -10.25 7.96
C SER A 51 -5.72 -9.26 7.09
N ILE A 52 -5.53 -9.31 5.76
CA ILE A 52 -6.18 -8.39 4.80
C ILE A 52 -7.19 -9.17 3.96
N HIS A 53 -8.40 -8.64 3.86
CA HIS A 53 -9.46 -9.19 3.00
C HIS A 53 -9.99 -8.07 2.08
N GLU A 54 -9.96 -8.29 0.76
CA GLU A 54 -10.37 -7.33 -0.26
C GLU A 54 -11.85 -7.48 -0.64
N PHE A 55 -12.47 -6.39 -1.10
CA PHE A 55 -13.89 -6.32 -1.46
C PHE A 55 -14.08 -5.50 -2.74
N SER A 56 -15.15 -5.79 -3.49
CA SER A 56 -15.51 -5.02 -4.69
C SER A 56 -16.07 -3.65 -4.32
N THR A 57 -16.74 -3.54 -3.16
CA THR A 57 -17.42 -2.32 -2.71
C THR A 57 -17.21 -2.02 -1.24
N ILE A 58 -17.37 -0.74 -0.87
CA ILE A 58 -17.37 -0.28 0.52
C ILE A 58 -18.51 -0.92 1.32
N ASP A 59 -19.68 -1.13 0.70
CA ASP A 59 -20.85 -1.71 1.36
C ASP A 59 -20.65 -3.18 1.74
N GLU A 60 -19.98 -3.98 0.90
CA GLU A 60 -19.64 -5.37 1.22
C GLU A 60 -18.66 -5.44 2.40
N ALA A 61 -17.62 -4.61 2.39
CA ALA A 61 -16.64 -4.52 3.48
C ALA A 61 -17.29 -4.05 4.79
N ALA A 62 -18.15 -3.04 4.72
CA ALA A 62 -18.92 -2.52 5.85
C ALA A 62 -19.86 -3.57 6.45
N LYS A 63 -20.55 -4.36 5.62
CA LYS A 63 -21.39 -5.49 6.04
C LYS A 63 -20.57 -6.59 6.69
N TYR A 64 -19.41 -6.94 6.12
CA TYR A 64 -18.51 -7.95 6.68
C TYR A 64 -18.01 -7.57 8.08
N MET A 65 -17.71 -6.28 8.29
CA MET A 65 -17.32 -5.72 9.58
C MET A 65 -18.48 -5.42 10.54
N ASN A 66 -19.73 -5.44 10.05
CA ASN A 66 -20.92 -4.97 10.76
C ASN A 66 -20.81 -3.52 11.27
N ILE A 67 -20.37 -2.59 10.39
CA ILE A 67 -20.28 -1.16 10.69
C ILE A 67 -21.07 -0.30 9.69
N MET A 68 -21.44 0.92 10.11
CA MET A 68 -21.87 1.99 9.19
C MET A 68 -20.74 3.04 9.14
N PRO A 69 -19.82 2.98 8.15
CA PRO A 69 -18.64 3.82 8.14
C PRO A 69 -18.99 5.24 7.71
N HIS A 70 -18.53 6.26 8.45
CA HIS A 70 -18.51 7.62 7.89
C HIS A 70 -17.50 7.67 6.72
N LEU A 71 -17.88 8.29 5.60
CA LEU A 71 -17.07 8.35 4.39
C LEU A 71 -16.84 9.82 3.95
N PRO A 72 -15.66 10.17 3.42
CA PRO A 72 -15.41 11.48 2.85
C PRO A 72 -16.22 11.67 1.57
N LYS A 73 -17.16 12.65 1.55
CA LYS A 73 -17.92 12.98 0.34
C LYS A 73 -17.16 13.83 -0.69
N VAL A 74 -16.01 14.39 -0.31
CA VAL A 74 -15.15 15.19 -1.19
C VAL A 74 -13.70 14.72 -1.05
N LEU A 75 -13.00 14.69 -2.17
CA LEU A 75 -11.58 14.39 -2.30
C LEU A 75 -10.96 15.37 -3.32
N PRO A 76 -9.63 15.50 -3.39
CA PRO A 76 -8.98 16.24 -4.47
C PRO A 76 -9.38 15.65 -5.83
N VAL A 77 -9.61 16.53 -6.82
CA VAL A 77 -10.04 16.12 -8.17
C VAL A 77 -9.02 15.15 -8.79
N GLY A 78 -9.52 14.11 -9.46
CA GLY A 78 -8.72 13.08 -10.15
C GLY A 78 -8.48 11.81 -9.34
N TYR A 79 -8.84 11.77 -8.05
CA TYR A 79 -8.76 10.55 -7.23
C TYR A 79 -9.99 9.67 -7.39
N ASN A 80 -9.78 8.40 -7.73
CA ASN A 80 -10.80 7.36 -7.82
C ASN A 80 -10.46 6.19 -6.90
N ILE A 81 -11.45 5.38 -6.50
CA ILE A 81 -11.19 4.18 -5.68
C ILE A 81 -10.30 3.22 -6.47
N GLU A 82 -9.19 2.81 -5.86
CA GLU A 82 -8.28 1.78 -6.36
C GLU A 82 -8.63 0.42 -5.75
N SER A 83 -8.87 0.38 -4.43
CA SER A 83 -9.25 -0.84 -3.73
C SER A 83 -10.01 -0.57 -2.43
N VAL A 84 -10.82 -1.54 -2.02
CA VAL A 84 -11.48 -1.60 -0.72
C VAL A 84 -11.02 -2.87 -0.01
N SER A 85 -10.63 -2.76 1.24
CA SER A 85 -10.13 -3.88 2.04
C SER A 85 -10.48 -3.72 3.52
N THR A 86 -10.40 -4.80 4.27
CA THR A 86 -10.45 -4.78 5.74
C THR A 86 -9.16 -5.36 6.31
N ILE A 87 -8.72 -4.83 7.45
CA ILE A 87 -7.51 -5.27 8.16
C ILE A 87 -7.95 -5.83 9.52
N ASN A 88 -7.60 -7.08 9.80
CA ASN A 88 -7.99 -7.85 10.98
C ASN A 88 -9.51 -7.86 11.26
N LYS A 89 -10.35 -7.61 10.25
CA LYS A 89 -11.80 -7.37 10.36
C LYS A 89 -12.21 -6.13 11.19
N ASP A 90 -11.27 -5.40 11.78
CA ASP A 90 -11.54 -4.26 12.68
C ASP A 90 -11.36 -2.88 12.02
N VAL A 91 -10.60 -2.80 10.93
CA VAL A 91 -10.35 -1.54 10.20
C VAL A 91 -10.80 -1.68 8.74
N LEU A 92 -11.71 -0.81 8.29
CA LEU A 92 -12.02 -0.62 6.89
C LEU A 92 -10.95 0.29 6.26
N GLN A 93 -10.39 -0.12 5.13
CA GLN A 93 -9.44 0.65 4.34
C GLN A 93 -10.01 0.90 2.94
N VAL A 94 -10.03 2.15 2.52
CA VAL A 94 -10.32 2.57 1.14
C VAL A 94 -9.09 3.28 0.60
N VAL A 95 -8.50 2.72 -0.45
CA VAL A 95 -7.37 3.34 -1.17
C VAL A 95 -7.93 4.05 -2.39
N TYR A 96 -7.59 5.33 -2.53
CA TYR A 96 -7.89 6.12 -3.72
C TYR A 96 -6.58 6.42 -4.46
N VAL A 97 -6.56 6.25 -5.78
CA VAL A 97 -5.42 6.59 -6.62
C VAL A 97 -5.77 7.73 -7.56
N TYR A 98 -4.85 8.67 -7.77
CA TYR A 98 -5.01 9.70 -8.78
C TYR A 98 -4.84 9.11 -10.18
N GLN A 99 -5.87 9.27 -11.01
CA GLN A 99 -5.87 8.92 -12.42
C GLN A 99 -5.50 10.13 -13.28
N VAL A 100 -4.65 9.89 -14.27
CA VAL A 100 -4.17 10.91 -15.23
C VAL A 100 -5.35 11.41 -16.06
N GLY A 101 -5.59 12.72 -16.04
CA GLY A 101 -6.59 13.40 -16.86
C GLY A 101 -5.95 14.19 -18.01
N GLU A 102 -6.78 14.84 -18.83
CA GLU A 102 -6.32 15.67 -19.97
C GLU A 102 -5.49 16.89 -19.51
N ASP A 103 -5.79 17.45 -18.33
CA ASP A 103 -5.04 18.56 -17.75
C ASP A 103 -3.67 18.10 -17.22
N ALA A 104 -2.66 18.21 -18.08
CA ALA A 104 -1.27 17.90 -17.79
C ALA A 104 -0.71 18.60 -16.54
N THR A 105 -1.24 19.78 -16.16
CA THR A 105 -0.75 20.52 -14.98
C THR A 105 -1.10 19.81 -13.66
N ARG A 106 -2.19 19.03 -13.64
CA ARG A 106 -2.68 18.28 -12.48
C ARG A 106 -2.05 16.90 -12.35
N ASN A 107 -1.51 16.36 -13.45
CA ASN A 107 -0.93 15.01 -13.52
C ASN A 107 0.37 14.81 -12.72
N GLN A 108 0.86 15.83 -12.01
CA GLN A 108 1.91 15.67 -10.99
C GLN A 108 1.51 14.75 -9.82
N ALA A 109 0.23 14.39 -9.70
CA ALA A 109 -0.27 13.43 -8.75
C ALA A 109 -0.39 11.99 -9.32
N ALA A 110 -0.03 11.74 -10.59
CA ALA A 110 -0.14 10.42 -11.24
C ALA A 110 0.32 9.24 -10.35
N GLY A 111 -0.58 8.28 -10.11
CA GLY A 111 -0.31 7.10 -9.29
C GLY A 111 -0.15 7.36 -7.79
N LYS A 112 -0.28 8.60 -7.31
CA LYS A 112 -0.25 8.92 -5.89
C LYS A 112 -1.54 8.52 -5.20
N ARG A 113 -1.40 8.03 -3.97
CA ARG A 113 -2.50 7.48 -3.18
C ARG A 113 -2.97 8.39 -2.05
N ILE A 114 -4.27 8.32 -1.78
CA ILE A 114 -4.89 8.72 -0.52
C ILE A 114 -5.41 7.44 0.13
N ILE A 115 -5.02 7.17 1.37
CA ILE A 115 -5.47 6.00 2.12
C ILE A 115 -6.38 6.48 3.23
N TYR A 116 -7.67 6.18 3.11
CA TYR A 116 -8.65 6.40 4.17
C TYR A 116 -8.83 5.12 4.97
N ARG A 117 -8.88 5.26 6.30
CA ARG A 117 -9.19 4.17 7.23
C ARG A 117 -10.21 4.60 8.26
N VAL A 118 -11.12 3.70 8.60
CA VAL A 118 -12.14 3.89 9.64
C VAL A 118 -12.37 2.60 10.42
N ALA A 119 -12.55 2.73 11.73
CA ALA A 119 -12.77 1.63 12.65
C ALA A 119 -13.67 2.06 13.82
N ASN A 120 -14.37 1.11 14.44
CA ASN A 120 -15.04 1.33 15.73
C ASN A 120 -14.07 1.13 16.93
N THR A 121 -12.82 0.71 16.67
CA THR A 121 -11.76 0.56 17.68
C THR A 121 -11.11 1.91 18.02
N THR A 122 -10.35 1.93 19.11
CA THR A 122 -9.56 3.10 19.54
C THR A 122 -8.08 2.88 19.27
N GLY A 123 -7.30 3.97 19.19
CA GLY A 123 -5.86 3.93 18.89
C GLY A 123 -5.51 4.46 17.50
N ASP A 124 -4.25 4.36 17.09
CA ASP A 124 -3.79 4.82 15.78
C ASP A 124 -4.00 3.72 14.72
N ILE A 125 -5.02 3.89 13.88
CA ILE A 125 -5.34 2.98 12.78
C ILE A 125 -4.63 3.34 11.45
N SER A 126 -3.84 4.43 11.41
CA SER A 126 -3.28 4.96 10.16
C SER A 126 -2.36 3.99 9.42
N GLY A 127 -1.61 3.17 10.16
CA GLY A 127 -0.52 2.35 9.61
C GLY A 127 0.69 3.16 9.13
N ASP A 128 0.76 4.45 9.46
CA ASP A 128 1.86 5.34 9.09
C ASP A 128 2.65 5.73 10.35
N HIS A 129 3.77 5.04 10.55
CA HIS A 129 4.66 5.19 11.71
C HIS A 129 5.80 6.18 11.44
N LYS A 130 5.58 7.18 10.57
CA LYS A 130 6.60 8.17 10.22
C LYS A 130 6.67 9.31 11.23
N ASP A 131 7.89 9.78 11.50
CA ASP A 131 8.12 10.98 12.28
C ASP A 131 7.88 12.24 11.43
N TYR A 132 6.90 13.04 11.83
CA TYR A 132 6.56 14.31 11.18
C TYR A 132 7.09 15.50 11.98
N ARG A 133 7.74 16.43 11.28
CA ARG A 133 8.29 17.68 11.87
C ARG A 133 7.24 18.54 12.57
N VAL A 134 5.97 18.44 12.19
CA VAL A 134 4.84 19.17 12.79
C VAL A 134 3.72 18.19 13.10
N THR A 135 3.28 18.20 14.36
CA THR A 135 1.99 17.67 14.80
C THR A 135 1.19 18.81 15.39
N ALA A 136 -0.06 18.99 14.96
CA ALA A 136 -0.93 20.08 15.41
C ALA A 136 -2.38 19.60 15.52
N THR A 137 -3.04 19.95 16.62
CA THR A 137 -4.44 19.58 16.88
C THR A 137 -5.34 20.82 16.76
N GLU A 138 -6.41 20.72 15.99
CA GLU A 138 -7.39 21.79 15.76
C GLU A 138 -8.82 21.24 15.80
N LYS A 139 -9.83 22.13 15.86
CA LYS A 139 -11.24 21.74 15.69
C LYS A 139 -11.68 21.92 14.24
N VAL A 140 -12.40 20.93 13.70
CA VAL A 140 -13.08 20.96 12.40
C VAL A 140 -14.53 20.58 12.65
N ASN A 141 -15.46 21.52 12.45
CA ASN A 141 -16.89 21.35 12.79
C ASN A 141 -17.09 20.73 14.19
N GLY A 142 -16.42 21.30 15.21
CA GLY A 142 -16.43 20.80 16.59
C GLY A 142 -15.55 19.58 16.87
N THR A 143 -15.29 18.74 15.86
CA THR A 143 -14.47 17.51 15.97
C THR A 143 -13.00 17.86 16.20
N LYS A 144 -12.35 17.24 17.19
CA LYS A 144 -10.90 17.38 17.43
C LYS A 144 -10.14 16.55 16.41
N VAL A 145 -9.31 17.19 15.59
CA VAL A 145 -8.49 16.58 14.54
C VAL A 145 -7.02 16.81 14.82
N THR A 146 -6.21 15.76 14.74
CA THR A 146 -4.75 15.85 14.77
C THR A 146 -4.19 15.74 13.37
N PHE A 147 -3.43 16.74 12.95
CA PHE A 147 -2.75 16.81 11.66
C PHE A 147 -1.24 16.63 11.85
N LYS A 148 -0.63 15.65 11.17
CA LYS A 148 0.82 15.45 11.10
C LYS A 148 1.35 15.85 9.70
N GLY A 149 2.50 16.50 9.64
CA GLY A 149 3.11 16.95 8.38
C GLY A 149 4.27 17.94 8.56
N GLY A 150 4.32 18.96 7.70
CA GLY A 150 5.37 19.97 7.67
C GLY A 150 5.13 21.04 6.60
N ASN A 151 5.78 22.20 6.69
CA ASN A 151 5.68 23.30 5.71
C ASN A 151 4.23 23.72 5.36
N LYS A 152 3.32 23.76 6.35
CA LYS A 152 1.87 24.00 6.20
C LYS A 152 1.08 22.92 5.44
N MET A 153 1.75 21.84 5.03
CA MET A 153 1.17 20.68 4.34
C MET A 153 0.85 19.56 5.34
N VAL A 154 -0.18 18.78 5.02
CA VAL A 154 -0.70 17.64 5.80
C VAL A 154 -0.43 16.35 5.04
N TYR A 155 0.26 15.41 5.69
CA TYR A 155 0.48 14.05 5.19
C TYR A 155 -0.44 13.05 5.87
N LEU A 156 -0.77 13.26 7.14
CA LEU A 156 -1.68 12.39 7.90
C LEU A 156 -2.64 13.25 8.73
N ALA A 157 -3.92 12.91 8.70
CA ALA A 157 -4.91 13.42 9.63
C ALA A 157 -5.56 12.25 10.38
N GLY A 158 -5.80 12.41 11.68
CA GLY A 158 -6.51 11.45 12.52
C GLY A 158 -7.53 12.15 13.42
N TRP A 159 -8.72 11.57 13.55
CA TRP A 159 -9.80 12.11 14.38
C TRP A 159 -10.75 11.01 14.84
N THR A 160 -11.56 11.31 15.85
CA THR A 160 -12.65 10.45 16.30
C THR A 160 -13.96 11.22 16.22
N LYS A 161 -14.99 10.61 15.64
CA LYS A 161 -16.33 11.20 15.48
C LYS A 161 -17.38 10.09 15.64
N ASP A 162 -18.42 10.36 16.43
CA ASP A 162 -19.59 9.49 16.58
C ASP A 162 -19.25 8.01 16.87
N GLY A 163 -18.24 7.79 17.72
CA GLY A 163 -17.74 6.46 18.11
C GLY A 163 -16.76 5.81 17.14
N GLN A 164 -16.50 6.42 15.98
CA GLN A 164 -15.55 5.91 14.98
C GLN A 164 -14.22 6.66 15.03
N THR A 165 -13.13 5.90 14.96
CA THR A 165 -11.78 6.42 14.74
C THR A 165 -11.50 6.44 13.26
N HIS A 166 -10.89 7.52 12.79
CA HIS A 166 -10.59 7.78 11.39
C HIS A 166 -9.12 8.16 11.21
N ALA A 167 -8.53 7.70 10.10
CA ALA A 167 -7.22 8.15 9.64
C ALA A 167 -7.26 8.42 8.13
N MET A 168 -6.55 9.45 7.69
CA MET A 168 -6.44 9.84 6.28
C MET A 168 -4.98 10.16 5.97
N TYR A 169 -4.30 9.28 5.24
CA TYR A 169 -2.95 9.49 4.74
C TYR A 169 -2.95 10.00 3.30
N PHE A 170 -2.10 10.98 3.02
CA PHE A 170 -1.93 11.63 1.73
C PHE A 170 -0.47 11.43 1.26
N GLU A 171 -0.25 10.59 0.25
CA GLU A 171 1.11 10.34 -0.26
C GLU A 171 1.70 11.59 -0.94
N ARG A 172 0.87 12.31 -1.71
CA ARG A 172 1.11 13.71 -2.07
C ARG A 172 0.36 14.57 -1.05
N PRO A 173 1.04 15.32 -0.18
CA PRO A 173 0.38 16.01 0.93
C PRO A 173 -0.50 17.14 0.42
N VAL A 174 -1.53 17.47 1.20
CA VAL A 174 -2.50 18.53 0.89
C VAL A 174 -2.33 19.75 1.80
N THR A 175 -2.93 20.88 1.46
CA THR A 175 -2.96 22.05 2.36
C THR A 175 -3.83 21.75 3.59
N ARG A 176 -3.58 22.48 4.70
CA ARG A 176 -4.41 22.38 5.91
C ARG A 176 -5.90 22.57 5.61
N ASP A 177 -6.26 23.52 4.76
CA ASP A 177 -7.66 23.82 4.44
C ASP A 177 -8.32 22.74 3.58
N MET A 178 -7.58 22.14 2.64
CA MET A 178 -8.06 20.98 1.88
C MET A 178 -8.33 19.79 2.82
N ALA A 179 -7.41 19.50 3.74
CA ALA A 179 -7.62 18.43 4.74
C ALA A 179 -8.84 18.72 5.63
N LYS A 180 -9.03 19.97 6.08
CA LYS A 180 -10.23 20.39 6.82
C LYS A 180 -11.51 20.20 6.02
N ALA A 181 -11.52 20.57 4.73
CA ALA A 181 -12.69 20.43 3.86
C ALA A 181 -13.11 18.96 3.67
N ILE A 182 -12.15 18.04 3.48
CA ILE A 182 -12.39 16.60 3.38
C ILE A 182 -13.00 16.05 4.68
N ILE A 183 -12.43 16.42 5.83
CA ILE A 183 -12.88 15.94 7.15
C ILE A 183 -14.26 16.52 7.52
N ALA A 184 -14.50 17.80 7.24
CA ALA A 184 -15.80 18.45 7.44
C ALA A 184 -16.93 17.76 6.64
N ASN A 185 -16.61 17.18 5.48
CA ASN A 185 -17.52 16.43 4.62
C ASN A 185 -17.44 14.91 4.83
N THR A 186 -16.81 14.44 5.91
CA THR A 186 -16.86 13.03 6.32
C THR A 186 -18.12 12.79 7.15
N VAL A 187 -19.07 12.08 6.57
CA VAL A 187 -20.44 11.91 7.09
C VAL A 187 -20.90 10.47 6.99
N ALA A 188 -21.89 10.09 7.79
CA ALA A 188 -22.47 8.76 7.76
C ALA A 188 -23.06 8.43 6.36
N PRO A 189 -23.19 7.15 5.99
CA PRO A 189 -23.87 6.75 4.77
C PRO A 189 -25.28 7.30 4.79
N THR A 190 -25.69 8.02 3.74
CA THR A 190 -27.08 8.43 3.58
C THR A 190 -27.88 7.18 3.24
N THR A 191 -28.63 6.67 4.22
CA THR A 191 -29.66 5.67 3.95
C THR A 191 -30.64 6.27 2.95
N HIS A 192 -30.62 5.79 1.71
CA HIS A 192 -31.70 6.04 0.77
C HIS A 192 -32.92 5.26 1.25
N THR A 193 -33.68 5.86 2.17
CA THR A 193 -35.06 5.46 2.44
C THR A 193 -35.82 5.59 1.14
N LYS A 194 -36.25 4.44 0.61
CA LYS A 194 -37.08 4.32 -0.59
C LYS A 194 -38.55 4.23 -0.18
#